data_AF-A0A0A8HM17-F1
#
_entry.id   AF-A0A0A8HM17-F1
#
_cell.length_a   1.000
_cell.length_b   1.000
_cell.length_c   1.000
_cell.angle_alpha   90.00
_cell.angle_beta   90.00
_cell.angle_gamma   90.00
#
_symmetry.space_group_name_H-M   'P 1'
#
loop_
_entity.id
_entity.type
_entity.pdbx_description
1 polymer ?
#
loop_
_entity_poly.entity_id
_entity_poly.type
_entity_poly.pdbx_seq_one_letter_code
_entity_poly.pdbx_strand_id
1 'polypeptide(L)' 'MNNTKYSWTSRIVDMIGIIASLLLLILLIIKFYIHVTPDRWEVGFEFTGNSGIIMILLVVTIIICASISFIQKLKCKPRS' A
#
# COMPACT_ATOMS: atom_id res chain seq x y z
N MET A 1 -32.89 5.76 4.76
CA MET A 1 -31.93 6.67 5.42
C MET A 1 -30.51 6.24 5.00
N ASN A 2 -29.80 7.09 4.25
CA ASN A 2 -28.34 7.22 4.11
C ASN A 2 -27.36 6.01 3.91
N ASN A 3 -27.80 4.83 3.44
CA ASN A 3 -26.88 3.73 3.07
C ASN A 3 -25.98 3.99 1.84
N THR A 4 -26.31 4.99 1.02
CA THR A 4 -25.57 5.29 -0.23
C THR A 4 -24.21 5.94 0.01
N LYS A 5 -24.06 6.72 1.08
CA LYS A 5 -22.80 7.40 1.42
C LYS A 5 -21.71 6.41 1.85
N TYR A 6 -22.07 5.37 2.62
CA TYR A 6 -21.13 4.38 3.12
C TYR A 6 -20.52 3.53 1.99
N SER A 7 -21.32 3.21 0.97
CA SER A 7 -20.87 2.48 -0.23
C SER A 7 -19.82 3.26 -1.03
N TRP A 8 -19.98 4.58 -1.16
CA TRP A 8 -19.04 5.40 -1.91
C TRP A 8 -17.72 5.62 -1.15
N THR A 9 -17.77 5.92 0.15
CA THR A 9 -16.56 6.13 0.96
C THR A 9 -15.72 4.85 1.03
N SER A 10 -16.34 3.68 1.17
CA SER A 10 -15.63 2.40 1.18
C SER A 10 -14.93 2.12 -0.16
N ARG A 11 -15.59 2.42 -1.29
CA ARG A 11 -14.99 2.32 -2.63
C ARG A 11 -13.79 3.26 -2.83
N ILE A 12 -13.85 4.48 -2.32
CA ILE A 12 -12.77 5.45 -2.43
C ILE A 12 -11.55 4.97 -1.62
N VAL A 13 -11.75 4.47 -0.41
CA VAL A 13 -10.66 3.91 0.42
C VAL A 13 -9.98 2.73 -0.26
N ASP A 14 -10.78 1.84 -0.87
CA ASP A 14 -10.25 0.69 -1.60
C ASP A 14 -9.43 1.13 -2.83
N MET A 15 -9.93 2.09 -3.62
CA MET A 15 -9.20 2.69 -4.74
C MET A 15 -7.89 3.37 -4.32
N ILE A 16 -7.91 4.13 -3.21
CA ILE A 16 -6.71 4.77 -2.66
C ILE A 16 -5.69 3.70 -2.24
N GLY A 17 -6.13 2.62 -1.60
CA GLY A 17 -5.26 1.50 -1.22
C GLY A 17 -4.61 0.81 -2.42
N ILE A 18 -5.36 0.61 -3.51
CA ILE A 18 -4.84 0.03 -4.77
C ILE A 18 -3.80 0.97 -5.41
N ILE A 19 -4.12 2.26 -5.52
CA ILE A 19 -3.19 3.26 -6.09
C ILE A 19 -1.92 3.36 -5.25
N ALA A 20 -2.03 3.38 -3.93
CA ALA A 20 -0.89 3.39 -3.01
C ALA A 20 -0.02 2.13 -3.16
N SER A 21 -0.64 0.95 -3.33
CA SER A 21 0.07 -0.29 -3.59
C SER A 21 0.80 -0.28 -4.93
N LEU A 22 0.18 0.28 -5.98
CA LEU A 22 0.79 0.43 -7.29
C LEU A 22 2.00 1.38 -7.25
N LEU A 23 1.86 2.52 -6.56
CA LEU A 23 2.95 3.47 -6.33
C LEU A 23 4.11 2.84 -5.56
N LEU A 24 3.82 2.06 -4.51
CA LEU A 24 4.82 1.34 -3.74
C LEU A 24 5.56 0.30 -4.60
N LEU A 25 4.84 -0.44 -5.45
CA LEU A 25 5.44 -1.41 -6.37
C LEU A 25 6.38 -0.73 -7.37
N ILE A 26 5.95 0.37 -7.99
CA ILE A 26 6.78 1.14 -8.92
C ILE A 26 8.03 1.68 -8.21
N LEU A 27 7.88 2.21 -6.99
CA LEU A 27 8.97 2.76 -6.21
C LEU A 27 9.98 1.69 -5.80
N LEU A 28 9.50 0.48 -5.47
CA LEU A 28 10.36 -0.69 -5.24
C LEU A 28 11.17 -1.04 -6.48
N ILE A 29 10.54 -1.10 -7.66
CA ILE A 29 11.24 -1.43 -8.92
C ILE A 29 12.30 -0.39 -9.26
N ILE A 30 11.98 0.90 -9.11
CA ILE A 30 12.93 2.00 -9.41
C ILE A 30 14.10 2.02 -8.43
N LYS A 31 13.85 1.67 -7.16
CA LYS A 31 14.88 1.64 -6.11
C LYS A 31 15.58 0.29 -5.97
N PHE A 32 15.13 -0.70 -6.73
CA PHE A 32 15.74 -2.02 -6.76
C PHE A 32 17.06 -1.93 -7.51
N TYR A 33 18.12 -2.37 -6.83
CA TYR A 33 19.45 -2.39 -7.38
C TYR A 33 20.02 -3.80 -7.33
N ILE A 34 20.65 -4.19 -8.43
CA ILE A 34 21.42 -5.43 -8.53
C ILE A 34 22.84 -5.03 -8.90
N HIS A 35 23.76 -5.13 -7.94
CA HIS A 35 25.19 -5.13 -8.23
C HIS A 35 25.60 -6.57 -8.53
N VAL A 36 26.14 -6.79 -9.72
CA VAL A 36 26.81 -8.06 -10.04
C VAL A 36 28.28 -7.76 -10.27
N THR A 37 29.11 -8.21 -9.34
CA THR A 37 30.57 -8.20 -9.45
C THR A 37 31.03 -9.65 -9.61
N PRO A 38 32.12 -9.95 -10.36
CA PRO A 38 32.58 -11.33 -10.61
C PRO A 38 32.75 -12.20 -9.37
N ASP A 39 33.01 -11.61 -8.20
CA ASP A 39 33.17 -12.33 -6.93
C ASP A 39 31.90 -12.33 -6.04
N ARG A 40 30.93 -11.43 -6.29
CA ARG A 40 29.81 -11.17 -5.37
C ARG A 40 28.57 -10.67 -6.12
N TRP A 41 27.42 -11.18 -5.71
CA TRP A 41 26.10 -10.71 -6.15
C TRP A 41 25.44 -9.99 -4.96
N GLU A 42 25.18 -8.70 -5.12
CA GLU A 42 24.49 -7.88 -4.12
C GLU A 42 23.16 -7.43 -4.70
N VAL A 43 22.08 -7.83 -4.03
CA VAL A 43 20.73 -7.45 -4.38
C VAL A 43 20.18 -6.64 -3.22
N GLY A 44 19.74 -5.43 -3.48
CA GLY A 44 19.28 -4.53 -2.43
C GLY A 44 18.32 -3.47 -2.94
N PHE A 45 17.86 -2.65 -2.01
CA PHE A 45 17.08 -1.47 -2.32
C PHE A 45 17.81 -0.24 -1.78
N GLU A 46 18.08 0.72 -2.66
CA GLU A 46 18.78 1.94 -2.27
C GLU A 46 17.77 3.03 -1.91
N PHE A 47 17.37 3.04 -0.64
CA PHE A 47 16.46 4.05 -0.08
C PHE A 47 17.24 5.20 0.57
N THR A 48 17.71 6.13 -0.25
CA THR A 48 18.43 7.31 0.25
C THR A 48 17.45 8.38 0.75
N GLY A 49 17.61 8.79 2.02
CA GLY A 49 16.92 9.94 2.64
C GLY A 49 15.39 9.92 2.50
N ASN A 50 14.84 10.93 1.82
CA ASN A 50 13.40 11.13 1.65
C ASN A 50 12.65 9.94 1.03
N SER A 51 13.31 9.14 0.18
CA SER A 51 12.67 8.01 -0.50
C SER A 51 12.27 6.88 0.46
N GLY A 52 13.04 6.65 1.54
CA GLY A 52 12.69 5.70 2.59
C GLY A 52 11.49 6.16 3.41
N ILE A 53 11.42 7.46 3.75
CA ILE A 53 10.30 8.06 4.49
C ILE A 53 8.99 7.92 3.69
N ILE A 54 9.04 8.19 2.38
CA ILE A 54 7.88 8.04 1.48
C ILE A 54 7.43 6.58 1.41
N MET A 55 8.36 5.63 1.36
CA MET A 55 8.07 4.20 1.33
C MET A 55 7.35 3.74 2.60
N ILE A 56 7.83 4.16 3.78
CA ILE A 56 7.17 3.89 5.06
C ILE A 56 5.76 4.49 5.09
N LEU A 57 5.61 5.74 4.65
CA LEU A 57 4.31 6.42 4.62
C LEU A 57 3.30 5.69 3.72
N LEU A 58 3.76 5.19 2.56
CA LEU A 58 2.95 4.37 1.64
C LEU A 58 2.50 3.07 2.31
N VAL A 59 3.42 2.34 2.96
CA VAL A 59 3.08 1.09 3.67
C VAL A 59 2.05 1.33 4.76
N VAL A 60 2.24 2.35 5.60
CA VAL A 60 1.29 2.71 6.66
C VAL A 60 -0.08 3.07 6.10
N THR A 61 -0.12 3.83 5.00
CA THR A 61 -1.37 4.20 4.33
C THR A 61 -2.12 2.97 3.79
N ILE A 62 -1.40 2.00 3.22
CA ILE A 62 -1.98 0.73 2.74
C ILE A 62 -2.56 -0.07 3.91
N ILE A 63 -1.84 -0.19 5.03
CA ILE A 63 -2.30 -0.90 6.23
C ILE A 63 -3.58 -0.24 6.79
N ILE A 64 -3.62 1.08 6.84
CA ILE A 64 -4.80 1.83 7.30
C ILE A 64 -5.98 1.61 6.34
N CYS A 65 -5.78 1.71 5.02
CA CYS A 65 -6.83 1.45 4.04
C CYS A 65 -7.36 0.01 4.14
N ALA A 66 -6.47 -0.97 4.28
CA ALA A 66 -6.84 -2.37 4.44
C ALA A 66 -7.62 -2.61 5.75
N SER A 67 -7.19 -1.98 6.85
CA SER A 67 -7.86 -2.07 8.15
C SER A 67 -9.27 -1.46 8.09
N ILE A 68 -9.42 -0.29 7.47
CA ILE A 68 -10.73 0.35 7.28
C ILE A 68 -11.62 -0.53 6.40
N SER A 69 -11.13 -1.00 5.25
CA SER A 69 -11.88 -1.89 4.34
C SER A 69 -12.30 -3.19 5.05
N PHE A 70 -11.43 -3.76 5.88
CA PHE A 70 -11.72 -4.95 6.68
C PHE A 70 -12.80 -4.70 7.74
N ILE A 71 -12.69 -3.61 8.51
CA ILE A 71 -13.69 -3.24 9.54
C ILE A 71 -15.04 -2.94 8.89
N GLN A 72 -15.06 -2.27 7.72
CA GLN A 72 -16.29 -2.02 6.97
C GLN A 72 -16.94 -3.31 6.47
N LYS A 73 -16.15 -4.25 5.95
CA LYS A 73 -16.64 -5.59 5.57
C LYS A 73 -17.15 -6.38 6.79
N LEU A 74 -16.52 -6.23 7.95
CA LEU A 74 -16.95 -6.86 9.19
C LEU A 74 -18.30 -6.32 9.68
N LYS A 75 -18.54 -5.01 9.56
CA LYS A 75 -19.83 -4.39 9.90
C LYS A 75 -20.95 -4.72 8.91
N CYS A 76 -20.62 -4.98 7.63
CA CYS A 76 -21.59 -5.36 6.60
C CYS A 76 -21.91 -6.87 6.54
N LYS A 77 -21.22 -7.72 7.31
CA LYS A 77 -21.64 -9.12 7.48
C LYS A 77 -22.65 -9.17 8.64
N PRO A 78 -23.97 -9.31 8.39
CA PRO A 78 -24.88 -9.61 9.48
C PRO A 78 -24.40 -10.90 10.15
N ARG A 79 -24.30 -10.88 11.49
CA ARG A 79 -24.30 -12.11 12.28
C ARG A 79 -25.59 -12.85 11.91
N SER A 80 -25.46 -13.84 11.03
CA SER A 80 -26.43 -14.90 10.86
C SER A 80 -25.83 -16.16 11.45
#